data_AF-A0A915CZQ9-F1
#
_entry.id   AF-A0A915CZQ9-F1
#
_cell.length_a   1.000
_cell.length_b   1.000
_cell.length_c   1.000
_cell.angle_alpha   90.00
_cell.angle_beta   90.00
_cell.angle_gamma   90.00
#
_symmetry.space_group_name_H-M   'P 1'
#
loop_
_entity.id
_entity.type
_entity.pdbx_description
1 polymer ?
#
loop_
_entity_poly.entity_id
_entity_poly.type
_entity_poly.pdbx_seq_one_letter_code
_entity_poly.pdbx_strand_id
1 'polypeptide(L)'
;MKRMLMDLQRHWLSDHQQSREKLLVEMTEKLHQEFLSDQQKIRTELLTQFKEELDTTRSDLEQKYRDSLKTEVNKISDKFRREISANKKKQWCWQCEQEAIYHCCWNTAYCSVDCQQSHWPTHRRFCRRKKNTNQV
;
A
#
# COMPACT_ATOMS: atom_id res chain seq x y z
N MET A 1 28.28 -5.41 -89.25
CA MET A 1 28.08 -6.63 -88.44
C MET A 1 28.87 -6.61 -87.13
N LYS A 2 30.20 -6.53 -87.13
CA LYS A 2 31.04 -6.52 -85.90
C LYS A 2 30.71 -5.38 -84.91
N ARG A 3 30.46 -4.16 -85.40
CA ARG A 3 30.09 -3.01 -84.56
C ARG A 3 28.75 -3.22 -83.83
N MET A 4 27.74 -3.69 -84.57
CA MET A 4 26.41 -4.04 -84.03
C MET A 4 26.50 -5.13 -82.95
N LEU A 5 27.37 -6.14 -83.13
CA LEU A 5 27.62 -7.16 -82.11
C LEU A 5 28.29 -6.60 -80.84
N MET A 6 29.26 -5.69 -80.99
CA MET A 6 29.90 -5.05 -79.81
C MET A 6 28.95 -4.09 -79.08
N ASP A 7 28.10 -3.37 -79.81
CA ASP A 7 27.11 -2.48 -79.23
C ASP A 7 26.05 -3.28 -78.45
N LEU A 8 25.61 -4.41 -78.99
CA LEU A 8 24.71 -5.34 -78.31
C LEU A 8 25.34 -5.94 -77.05
N GLN A 9 26.61 -6.37 -77.14
CA GLN A 9 27.34 -6.90 -75.98
C GLN A 9 27.50 -5.85 -74.88
N ARG A 10 27.81 -4.60 -75.23
CA ARG A 10 27.94 -3.49 -74.28
C ARG A 10 26.59 -3.17 -73.62
N HIS A 11 25.52 -3.12 -74.40
CA HIS A 11 24.17 -2.89 -73.89
C HIS A 11 23.77 -3.99 -72.90
N TRP A 12 23.96 -5.26 -73.25
CA TRP A 12 23.63 -6.39 -72.39
C TRP A 12 24.43 -6.40 -71.07
N LEU A 13 25.73 -6.12 -71.12
CA LEU A 13 26.55 -6.03 -69.91
C LEU A 13 26.11 -4.88 -68.99
N SER A 14 25.78 -3.73 -69.57
CA SER A 14 25.27 -2.57 -68.82
C SER A 14 23.91 -2.87 -68.20
N ASP A 15 23.00 -3.49 -68.94
CA ASP A 15 21.65 -3.85 -68.48
C ASP A 15 21.71 -4.89 -67.35
N HIS A 16 22.55 -5.92 -67.52
CA HIS A 16 22.78 -6.93 -66.48
C HIS A 16 23.39 -6.33 -65.21
N GLN A 17 24.36 -5.39 -65.33
CA GLN A 17 24.93 -4.71 -64.17
C GLN A 17 23.86 -3.86 -63.44
N GLN A 18 23.09 -3.06 -64.18
CA GLN A 18 22.04 -2.22 -63.60
C GLN A 18 20.95 -3.05 -62.92
N SER A 19 20.54 -4.17 -63.53
CA SER A 19 19.57 -5.10 -62.96
C SER A 19 20.07 -5.71 -61.65
N ARG A 20 21.35 -6.13 -61.60
CA ARG A 20 21.98 -6.63 -60.37
C ARG A 20 22.07 -5.57 -59.28
N GLU A 21 22.50 -4.37 -59.60
CA GLU A 21 22.57 -3.25 -58.65
C GLU A 21 21.19 -2.91 -58.09
N LYS A 22 20.17 -2.86 -58.96
CA LYS A 22 18.78 -2.63 -58.55
C LYS A 22 18.28 -3.71 -57.58
N LEU A 23 18.48 -4.98 -57.92
CA LEU A 23 18.07 -6.10 -57.05
C LEU A 23 18.79 -6.07 -55.70
N LEU A 24 20.09 -5.72 -55.67
CA LEU A 24 20.84 -5.58 -54.44
C LEU A 24 20.27 -4.47 -53.55
N VAL A 25 20.00 -3.29 -54.12
CA VAL A 25 19.41 -2.16 -53.39
C VAL A 25 18.03 -2.52 -52.84
N GLU A 26 17.16 -3.12 -53.66
CA GLU A 26 15.82 -3.54 -53.24
C GLU A 26 15.89 -4.59 -52.11
N MET A 27 16.81 -5.55 -52.19
CA MET A 27 17.00 -6.57 -51.16
C MET A 27 17.54 -5.97 -49.86
N THR A 28 18.52 -5.07 -49.95
CA THR A 28 19.09 -4.39 -48.77
C THR A 28 18.04 -3.50 -48.08
N GLU A 29 17.26 -2.74 -48.85
CA GLU A 29 16.19 -1.91 -48.28
C GLU A 29 15.15 -2.76 -47.58
N LYS A 30 14.70 -3.85 -48.22
CA LYS A 30 13.74 -4.77 -47.61
C LYS A 30 14.27 -5.35 -46.29
N LEU A 31 15.51 -5.82 -46.27
CA LEU A 31 16.13 -6.38 -45.06
C LEU A 31 16.27 -5.32 -43.95
N HIS A 32 16.60 -4.07 -44.32
CA HIS A 32 16.69 -2.97 -43.37
C HIS A 32 15.32 -2.65 -42.74
N GLN A 33 14.26 -2.58 -43.57
CA GLN A 33 12.90 -2.34 -43.09
C GLN A 33 12.40 -3.47 -42.18
N GLU A 34 12.67 -4.73 -42.52
CA GLU A 34 12.35 -5.89 -41.68
C GLU A 34 13.09 -5.80 -40.33
N PHE A 35 14.38 -5.49 -40.35
CA PHE A 35 15.18 -5.32 -39.13
C PHE A 35 14.63 -4.22 -38.21
N LEU A 36 14.31 -3.04 -38.75
CA LEU A 36 13.76 -1.94 -37.96
C LEU A 36 12.38 -2.28 -37.38
N SER A 37 11.53 -2.92 -38.18
CA SER A 37 10.22 -3.42 -37.74
C SER A 37 10.38 -4.38 -36.55
N ASP A 38 11.27 -5.36 -36.67
CA ASP A 38 11.44 -6.37 -35.64
C ASP A 38 12.07 -5.78 -34.37
N GLN A 39 13.01 -4.84 -34.50
CA GLN A 39 13.57 -4.13 -33.36
C GLN A 39 12.49 -3.33 -32.61
N GLN A 40 11.58 -2.67 -33.34
CA GLN A 40 10.47 -1.92 -32.76
C GLN A 40 9.45 -2.83 -32.07
N LYS A 41 9.16 -4.01 -32.64
CA LYS A 41 8.28 -5.01 -32.01
C LYS A 41 8.86 -5.50 -30.70
N ILE A 42 10.12 -5.97 -30.70
CA ILE A 42 10.81 -6.45 -29.50
C ILE A 42 10.83 -5.37 -28.42
N ARG A 43 11.14 -4.12 -28.78
CA ARG A 43 11.11 -3.00 -27.85
C ARG A 43 9.73 -2.80 -27.22
N THR A 44 8.68 -2.88 -28.03
CA THR A 44 7.30 -2.66 -27.57
C THR A 44 6.82 -3.81 -26.67
N GLU A 45 7.13 -5.05 -27.03
CA GLU A 45 6.83 -6.24 -26.23
C GLU A 45 7.53 -6.17 -24.87
N LEU A 46 8.84 -5.85 -24.85
CA LEU A 46 9.61 -5.74 -23.62
C LEU A 46 9.07 -4.63 -22.70
N LEU A 47 8.73 -3.46 -23.27
CA LEU A 47 8.14 -2.37 -22.49
C LEU A 47 6.78 -2.74 -21.90
N THR A 48 5.98 -3.50 -22.65
CA THR A 48 4.67 -3.98 -22.18
C THR A 48 4.83 -4.96 -21.04
N GLN A 49 5.73 -5.95 -21.18
CA GLN A 49 6.04 -6.91 -20.12
C GLN A 49 6.53 -6.22 -18.84
N PHE A 50 7.49 -5.30 -18.96
CA PHE A 50 7.96 -4.54 -17.80
C PHE A 50 6.85 -3.75 -17.11
N LYS A 51 5.95 -3.15 -17.89
CA LYS A 51 4.82 -2.42 -17.32
C LYS A 51 3.88 -3.34 -16.55
N GLU A 52 3.55 -4.50 -17.11
CA GLU A 52 2.68 -5.50 -16.47
C GLU A 52 3.29 -6.05 -15.17
N GLU A 53 4.60 -6.33 -15.17
CA GLU A 53 5.32 -6.77 -13.97
C GLU A 53 5.35 -5.70 -12.88
N LEU A 54 5.58 -4.44 -13.25
CA LEU A 54 5.55 -3.32 -12.32
C LEU A 54 4.16 -3.10 -11.72
N ASP A 55 3.12 -3.15 -12.55
CA ASP A 55 1.73 -2.99 -12.09
C ASP A 55 1.33 -4.15 -11.16
N THR A 56 1.72 -5.38 -11.48
CA THR A 56 1.50 -6.57 -10.63
C THR A 56 2.22 -6.42 -9.30
N THR A 57 3.51 -6.07 -9.32
CA THR A 57 4.32 -5.88 -8.10
C THR A 57 3.74 -4.78 -7.21
N ARG A 58 3.30 -3.66 -7.81
CA ARG A 58 2.64 -2.58 -7.07
C ARG A 58 1.37 -3.08 -6.40
N SER A 59 0.49 -3.74 -7.15
CA SER A 59 -0.77 -4.27 -6.62
C SER A 59 -0.55 -5.24 -5.45
N ASP A 60 0.42 -6.13 -5.57
CA ASP A 60 0.76 -7.10 -4.53
C ASP A 60 1.29 -6.43 -3.25
N LEU A 61 2.16 -5.43 -3.40
CA LEU A 61 2.69 -4.67 -2.27
C LEU A 61 1.57 -3.89 -1.55
N GLU A 62 0.71 -3.23 -2.31
CA GLU A 62 -0.43 -2.51 -1.73
C GLU A 62 -1.39 -3.47 -1.01
N GLN A 63 -1.65 -4.65 -1.58
CA GLN A 63 -2.51 -5.64 -0.96
C GLN A 63 -1.91 -6.15 0.36
N LYS A 64 -0.63 -6.52 0.37
CA LYS A 64 0.09 -6.93 1.59
C LYS A 64 0.06 -5.84 2.66
N TYR A 65 0.24 -4.58 2.26
CA TYR A 65 0.16 -3.45 3.18
C TYR A 65 -1.24 -3.28 3.78
N ARG A 66 -2.28 -3.35 2.95
CA ARG A 66 -3.68 -3.30 3.41
C ARG A 66 -4.01 -4.43 4.39
N ASP A 67 -3.58 -5.65 4.10
CA ASP A 67 -3.84 -6.80 4.96
C ASP A 67 -3.09 -6.72 6.29
N SER A 68 -1.85 -6.24 6.27
CA SER A 68 -1.06 -5.98 7.48
C SER A 68 -1.73 -4.91 8.35
N LEU A 69 -2.14 -3.79 7.76
CA LEU A 69 -2.83 -2.71 8.46
C LEU A 69 -4.15 -3.20 9.08
N LYS A 70 -4.96 -3.95 8.32
CA LYS A 70 -6.20 -4.55 8.81
C LYS A 70 -5.97 -5.46 10.01
N THR A 71 -4.90 -6.26 9.97
CA THR A 71 -4.54 -7.17 11.06
C THR A 71 -4.17 -6.41 12.33
N GLU A 72 -3.34 -5.37 12.21
CA GLU A 72 -2.94 -4.55 13.38
C GLU A 72 -4.12 -3.75 13.96
N VAL A 73 -5.00 -3.20 13.10
CA VAL A 73 -6.24 -2.53 13.55
C VAL A 73 -7.13 -3.50 14.33
N ASN A 74 -7.35 -4.71 13.82
CA ASN A 74 -8.16 -5.71 14.50
C ASN A 74 -7.56 -6.13 15.84
N LYS A 75 -6.23 -6.31 15.89
CA LYS A 75 -5.51 -6.65 17.12
C LYS A 75 -5.63 -5.56 18.19
N ILE A 76 -5.50 -4.29 17.80
CA ILE A 76 -5.68 -3.15 18.72
C ILE A 76 -7.14 -3.08 19.18
N SER A 77 -8.09 -3.24 18.27
CA SER A 77 -9.53 -3.24 18.60
C SER A 77 -9.88 -4.34 19.59
N ASP A 78 -9.38 -5.56 19.38
CA ASP A 78 -9.60 -6.68 20.30
C ASP A 78 -8.93 -6.47 21.66
N LYS A 79 -7.71 -5.91 21.69
CA LYS A 79 -7.04 -5.55 22.94
C LYS A 79 -7.87 -4.53 23.71
N PHE A 80 -8.29 -3.45 23.06
CA PHE A 80 -9.11 -2.40 23.66
C PHE A 80 -10.45 -2.94 24.19
N ARG A 81 -11.11 -3.80 23.42
CA ARG A 81 -12.34 -4.48 23.84
C ARG A 81 -12.15 -5.30 25.13
N ARG A 82 -11.03 -6.04 25.24
CA ARG A 82 -10.69 -6.80 26.46
C ARG A 82 -10.41 -5.88 27.64
N GLU A 83 -9.65 -4.81 27.44
CA GLU A 83 -9.32 -3.83 28.47
C GLU A 83 -10.58 -3.12 28.99
N ILE A 84 -11.49 -2.69 28.10
CA ILE A 84 -12.79 -2.13 28.51
C ILE A 84 -13.58 -3.13 29.36
N SER A 85 -13.65 -4.40 28.92
CA SER A 85 -14.39 -5.43 29.65
C SER A 85 -13.79 -5.69 31.04
N ALA A 86 -12.46 -5.71 31.14
CA ALA A 86 -11.77 -5.79 32.42
C ALA A 86 -12.05 -4.55 33.29
N ASN A 87 -12.07 -3.36 32.68
CA ASN A 87 -12.30 -2.12 33.41
C ASN A 87 -13.71 -2.04 33.99
N LYS A 88 -14.72 -2.49 33.23
CA LYS A 88 -16.11 -2.54 33.69
C LYS A 88 -16.36 -3.48 34.87
N LYS A 89 -15.42 -4.37 35.19
CA LYS A 89 -15.52 -5.33 36.31
C LYS A 89 -14.90 -4.81 37.62
N LYS A 90 -14.28 -3.64 37.60
CA LYS A 90 -13.57 -3.05 38.74
C LYS A 90 -14.24 -1.76 39.20
N GLN A 91 -13.87 -1.28 40.39
CA GLN A 91 -14.21 0.05 40.87
C GLN A 91 -13.01 0.97 40.71
N TRP A 92 -13.26 2.24 40.38
CA TRP A 92 -12.22 3.19 40.00
C TRP A 92 -12.26 4.42 40.90
N CYS A 93 -11.08 4.89 41.28
CA CYS A 93 -10.91 6.09 42.09
C CYS A 93 -11.41 7.28 41.29
N TRP A 94 -12.38 8.01 41.85
CA TRP A 94 -12.91 9.20 41.20
C TRP A 94 -11.83 10.27 40.95
N GLN A 95 -10.82 10.34 41.82
CA GLN A 95 -9.79 11.39 41.78
C GLN A 95 -8.64 11.10 40.81
N CYS A 96 -8.19 9.84 40.70
CA CYS A 96 -6.95 9.50 39.99
C CYS A 96 -7.03 8.27 39.08
N GLU A 97 -8.23 7.69 38.92
CA GLU A 97 -8.50 6.56 38.01
C GLU A 97 -7.73 5.26 38.33
N GLN A 98 -7.01 5.20 39.46
CA GLN A 98 -6.49 3.93 39.98
C GLN A 98 -7.61 3.06 40.54
N GLU A 99 -7.36 1.76 40.67
CA GLU A 99 -8.33 0.82 41.25
C GLU A 99 -8.71 1.26 42.67
N ALA A 100 -10.00 1.45 42.91
CA ALA A 100 -10.50 1.92 44.20
C ALA A 100 -10.58 0.76 45.21
N ILE A 101 -10.18 1.05 46.45
CA ILE A 101 -10.27 0.10 47.57
C ILE A 101 -11.26 0.57 48.64
N TYR A 102 -11.66 1.85 48.62
CA TYR A 102 -12.61 2.45 49.55
C TYR A 102 -13.87 2.93 48.81
N HIS A 103 -15.04 2.49 49.27
CA HIS A 103 -16.33 2.98 48.78
C HIS A 103 -16.84 4.15 49.63
N CYS A 104 -17.34 5.21 48.98
CA CYS A 104 -18.02 6.32 49.65
C CYS A 104 -19.55 6.23 49.50
N CYS A 105 -20.05 6.34 48.27
CA CYS A 105 -21.46 6.18 47.90
C CYS A 105 -21.58 5.79 46.41
N TRP A 106 -22.81 5.66 45.90
CA TRP A 106 -23.06 5.29 44.49
C TRP A 106 -22.21 6.12 43.52
N ASN A 107 -21.46 5.42 42.67
CA ASN A 107 -20.56 6.00 41.67
C ASN A 107 -19.46 6.92 42.25
N THR A 108 -19.04 6.74 43.50
CA THR A 108 -17.89 7.45 44.08
C THR A 108 -17.10 6.54 45.02
N ALA A 109 -15.90 6.17 44.58
CA ALA A 109 -14.93 5.35 45.30
C ALA A 109 -13.53 5.97 45.19
N TYR A 110 -12.59 5.56 46.06
CA TYR A 110 -11.24 6.10 46.13
C TYR A 110 -10.19 5.00 46.35
N CYS A 111 -8.97 5.21 45.85
CA CYS A 111 -7.83 4.34 46.14
C CYS A 111 -7.12 4.69 47.46
N SER A 112 -7.27 5.92 47.96
CA SER A 112 -6.63 6.39 49.20
C SER A 112 -7.47 7.46 49.91
N VAL A 113 -7.17 7.68 51.18
CA VAL A 113 -7.76 8.77 51.96
C VAL A 113 -7.36 10.13 51.39
N ASP A 114 -6.14 10.28 50.87
CA ASP A 114 -5.68 11.52 50.23
C ASP A 114 -6.53 11.86 49.00
N CYS A 115 -6.84 10.86 48.17
CA CYS A 115 -7.75 11.03 47.03
C CYS A 115 -9.15 11.44 47.48
N GLN A 116 -9.64 10.86 48.58
CA GLN A 116 -10.93 11.24 49.16
C GLN A 116 -10.92 12.69 49.66
N GLN A 117 -9.90 13.09 50.43
CA GLN A 117 -9.77 14.45 50.96
C GLN A 117 -9.64 15.48 49.85
N SER A 118 -8.88 15.17 48.78
CA SER A 118 -8.74 16.03 47.61
C SER A 118 -10.08 16.25 46.88
N HIS A 119 -10.88 15.20 46.69
CA HIS A 119 -12.21 15.32 46.06
C HIS A 119 -13.29 15.89 47.03
N TRP A 120 -13.09 15.78 48.35
CA TRP A 120 -14.11 16.07 49.35
C TRP A 120 -14.78 17.46 49.26
N PRO A 121 -14.07 18.58 49.00
CA PRO A 121 -14.68 19.90 48.90
C PRO A 121 -15.81 19.97 47.86
N THR A 122 -15.66 19.20 46.78
CA THR A 122 -16.65 19.05 45.70
C THR A 122 -17.68 17.99 46.07
N HIS A 123 -17.25 16.80 46.48
CA HIS A 123 -18.12 15.65 46.75
C HIS A 123 -19.16 15.88 47.85
N ARG A 124 -18.79 16.59 48.92
CA ARG A 124 -19.61 16.72 50.14
C ARG A 124 -21.01 17.27 49.90
N ARG A 125 -21.22 18.04 48.82
CA ARG A 125 -22.51 18.67 48.50
C ARG A 125 -23.56 17.67 48.00
N PHE A 126 -23.12 16.54 47.45
CA PHE A 126 -23.99 15.53 46.83
C PHE A 126 -23.69 14.11 47.33
N CYS A 127 -22.88 13.98 48.38
CA CYS A 127 -22.59 12.70 49.01
C CYS A 127 -23.90 12.05 49.51
N ARG A 128 -24.15 10.81 49.08
CA ARG A 128 -25.35 10.04 49.44
C ARG A 128 -25.14 9.14 50.66
N ARG A 129 -23.94 9.17 51.25
CA ARG A 129 -23.65 8.39 52.46
C ARG A 129 -24.42 9.01 53.62
N LYS A 130 -25.40 8.29 54.16
CA LYS A 130 -26.16 8.74 55.35
C LYS A 130 -25.17 8.98 56.48
N LYS A 131 -25.33 10.10 57.20
CA LYS A 131 -24.69 10.27 58.50
C LYS A 131 -25.28 9.20 59.42
N ASN A 132 -24.47 8.27 59.92
CA ASN A 132 -24.92 7.39 60.99
C ASN A 132 -25.23 8.28 62.20
N THR A 133 -26.52 8.45 62.51
CA THR A 133 -27.00 9.15 63.72
C THR A 133 -27.01 8.24 64.95
N ASN A 134 -26.28 7.11 64.93
CA ASN A 134 -26.09 6.26 66.10
C ASN A 134 -24.61 6.25 66.47
N GLN A 135 -24.20 7.19 67.31
CA GLN A 135 -23.14 7.00 68.28
C GLN A 135 -23.32 8.03 69.42
N VAL A 136 -23.56 7.44 70.61
CA VAL A 136 -23.80 7.98 71.96
C VAL A 136 -25.21 8.53 72.21
#